data_AF-A0A7S3LQR5-F1
#
_entry.id   AF-A0A7S3LQR5-F1
#
_cell.length_a   1.000
_cell.length_b   1.000
_cell.length_c   1.000
_cell.angle_alpha   90.00
_cell.angle_beta   90.00
_cell.angle_gamma   90.00
#
_symmetry.space_group_name_H-M   'P 1'
#
loop_
_entity.id
_entity.type
_entity.pdbx_description
1 polymer ?
#
loop_
_entity_poly.entity_id
_entity_poly.type
_entity_poly.pdbx_seq_one_letter_code
_entity_poly.pdbx_strand_id
1 'polypeptide(L)'
;PQAAGKSNAETTTNLLSASDLPAACGKLGDESLHLRFTKDDPSGWAIASSLSKQGSITQDALCEWWLNEMSFRLLEDFFVNNFSVVECLERRGEHTKWRVEGTTLSLGQIFELLETSKSHLRITEYSVTQATLEQIFVYFASQQEAIHTLKE
;
A
#
# COMPACT_ATOMS: atom_id res chain seq x y z
N PRO A 1 -50.11 27.43 15.23
CA PRO A 1 -49.62 27.40 13.82
C PRO A 1 -48.16 27.90 13.79
N GLN A 2 -47.18 26.99 13.93
CA GLN A 2 -46.43 26.34 12.82
C GLN A 2 -45.09 27.08 12.63
N ALA A 3 -43.89 26.50 12.62
CA ALA A 3 -43.33 25.17 12.87
C ALA A 3 -41.83 25.43 13.21
N ALA A 4 -41.29 24.88 14.30
CA ALA A 4 -40.30 23.80 14.26
C ALA A 4 -39.38 23.80 13.01
N GLY A 5 -38.15 24.29 13.19
CA GLY A 5 -37.03 24.10 12.27
C GLY A 5 -35.76 23.90 13.07
N LYS A 6 -35.64 22.76 13.76
CA LYS A 6 -34.37 22.31 14.35
C LYS A 6 -33.50 21.80 13.20
N SER A 7 -32.49 22.55 12.79
CA SER A 7 -31.37 21.97 12.03
C SER A 7 -30.51 21.18 13.02
N ASN A 8 -30.79 19.88 13.14
CA ASN A 8 -29.85 18.95 13.75
C ASN A 8 -28.60 18.98 12.87
N ALA A 9 -27.50 19.55 13.38
CA ALA A 9 -26.18 19.22 12.90
C ALA A 9 -25.99 17.73 13.19
N GLU A 10 -26.02 16.90 12.16
CA GLU A 10 -25.54 15.53 12.25
C GLU A 10 -24.07 15.60 12.65
N THR A 11 -23.78 15.36 13.93
CA THR A 11 -22.43 15.07 14.40
C THR A 11 -21.98 13.79 13.72
N THR A 12 -21.47 13.89 12.50
CA THR A 12 -20.84 12.77 11.81
C THR A 12 -19.62 12.45 12.65
N THR A 13 -19.71 11.39 13.45
CA THR A 13 -18.58 10.89 14.21
C THR A 13 -17.48 10.55 13.21
N ASN A 14 -16.43 11.37 13.16
CA ASN A 14 -15.24 11.14 12.33
C ASN A 14 -14.53 9.84 12.77
N LEU A 15 -14.92 9.23 13.88
CA LEU A 15 -14.33 7.99 14.38
C LEU A 15 -15.08 6.74 13.87
N LEU A 16 -14.30 5.71 13.52
CA LEU A 16 -14.74 4.37 13.13
C LEU A 16 -14.18 3.35 14.12
N SER A 17 -15.05 2.51 14.68
CA SER A 17 -14.67 1.35 15.48
C SER A 17 -14.43 0.13 14.60
N ALA A 18 -13.89 -0.96 15.18
CA ALA A 18 -13.63 -2.19 14.44
C ALA A 18 -14.89 -2.79 13.76
N SER A 19 -16.08 -2.66 14.36
CA SER A 19 -17.33 -3.14 13.77
C SER A 19 -17.82 -2.31 12.59
N ASP A 20 -17.35 -1.06 12.44
CA ASP A 20 -17.76 -0.16 11.36
C ASP A 20 -16.94 -0.40 10.07
N LEU A 21 -15.76 -1.01 10.19
CA LEU A 21 -14.79 -1.13 9.10
C LEU A 21 -15.28 -1.96 7.91
N PRO A 22 -15.97 -3.10 8.08
CA PRO A 22 -16.48 -3.85 6.92
C PRO A 22 -17.43 -3.00 6.07
N ALA A 23 -18.38 -2.32 6.73
CA ALA A 23 -19.33 -1.45 6.05
C ALA A 23 -18.65 -0.22 5.43
N ALA A 24 -17.66 0.37 6.11
CA ALA A 24 -16.90 1.51 5.59
C ALA A 24 -16.06 1.12 4.35
N CYS A 25 -15.33 0.00 4.40
CA CYS A 25 -14.59 -0.56 3.27
C CYS A 25 -15.54 -0.95 2.12
N GLY A 26 -16.72 -1.50 2.42
CA GLY A 26 -17.75 -1.79 1.42
C GLY A 26 -18.24 -0.55 0.66
N LYS A 27 -18.39 0.59 1.34
CA LYS A 27 -18.71 1.87 0.68
C LYS A 27 -17.59 2.39 -0.23
N LEU A 28 -16.35 2.01 0.05
CA LEU A 28 -15.19 2.38 -0.76
C LEU A 28 -14.96 1.42 -1.94
N GLY A 29 -15.65 0.27 -1.97
CA GLY A 29 -15.74 -0.63 -3.13
C GLY A 29 -15.28 -2.06 -2.88
N ASP A 30 -14.70 -2.36 -1.71
CA ASP A 30 -14.22 -3.70 -1.36
C ASP A 30 -14.27 -3.89 0.16
N GLU A 31 -15.33 -4.56 0.63
CA GLU A 31 -15.49 -4.89 2.04
C GLU A 31 -14.32 -5.73 2.56
N SER A 32 -13.76 -6.63 1.76
CA SER A 32 -12.76 -7.61 2.21
C SER A 32 -11.44 -6.97 2.66
N LEU A 33 -11.18 -5.72 2.26
CA LEU A 33 -9.96 -5.01 2.63
C LEU A 33 -9.81 -4.77 4.14
N HIS A 34 -10.91 -4.76 4.90
CA HIS A 34 -10.81 -4.66 6.37
C HIS A 34 -10.05 -5.84 6.99
N LEU A 35 -10.02 -7.00 6.32
CA LEU A 35 -9.30 -8.19 6.78
C LEU A 35 -7.79 -7.99 6.79
N ARG A 36 -7.28 -6.97 6.08
CA ARG A 36 -5.86 -6.60 6.07
C ARG A 36 -5.43 -5.79 7.28
N PHE A 37 -6.35 -5.36 8.14
CA PHE A 37 -6.02 -4.62 9.37
C PHE A 37 -5.51 -5.56 10.47
N THR A 38 -4.39 -6.21 10.18
CA THR A 38 -3.67 -7.11 11.09
C THR A 38 -2.29 -6.54 11.40
N LYS A 39 -1.68 -7.07 12.47
CA LYS A 39 -0.36 -6.60 12.93
C LYS A 39 0.76 -6.96 11.95
N ASP A 40 0.55 -8.02 11.18
CA ASP A 40 1.55 -8.60 10.28
C ASP A 40 1.34 -8.14 8.82
N ASP A 41 0.26 -7.40 8.51
CA ASP A 41 0.05 -6.86 7.17
C ASP A 41 1.05 -5.72 6.89
N PRO A 42 1.72 -5.71 5.72
CA PRO A 42 2.70 -4.67 5.36
C PRO A 42 2.18 -3.23 5.41
N SER A 43 0.87 -3.02 5.28
CA SER A 43 0.24 -1.70 5.21
C SER A 43 -0.84 -1.48 6.28
N GLY A 44 -1.60 -2.53 6.62
CA GLY A 44 -2.74 -2.46 7.53
C GLY A 44 -2.35 -2.45 9.01
N TRP A 45 -1.07 -2.71 9.33
CA TRP A 45 -0.59 -2.71 10.72
C TRP A 45 -0.80 -1.36 11.42
N ALA A 46 -0.72 -0.23 10.70
CA ALA A 46 -0.88 1.09 11.30
C ALA A 46 -2.32 1.32 11.76
N ILE A 47 -3.29 0.88 10.95
CA ILE A 47 -4.71 0.86 11.29
C ILE A 47 -4.96 -0.10 12.46
N ALA A 48 -4.42 -1.32 12.38
CA ALA A 48 -4.56 -2.32 13.44
C ALA A 48 -3.98 -1.83 14.80
N SER A 49 -2.82 -1.17 14.76
CA SER A 49 -2.18 -0.59 15.94
C SER A 49 -3.05 0.49 16.57
N SER A 50 -3.61 1.39 15.75
CA SER A 50 -4.48 2.47 16.21
C SER A 50 -5.77 1.93 16.84
N LEU A 51 -6.41 0.95 16.19
CA LEU A 51 -7.58 0.25 16.73
C LEU A 51 -7.28 -0.43 18.07
N SER A 52 -6.15 -1.12 18.18
CA SER A 52 -5.80 -1.83 19.43
C SER A 52 -5.51 -0.89 20.60
N LYS A 53 -4.99 0.32 20.34
CA LYS A 53 -4.61 1.29 21.38
C LYS A 53 -5.77 2.21 21.77
N GLN A 54 -6.56 2.65 20.79
CA GLN A 54 -7.55 3.72 20.96
C GLN A 54 -8.99 3.23 20.78
N GLY A 55 -9.19 1.98 20.32
CA GLY A 55 -10.52 1.41 20.05
C GLY A 55 -11.19 1.93 18.77
N SER A 56 -10.61 2.94 18.13
CA SER A 56 -11.15 3.57 16.91
C SER A 56 -10.04 4.19 16.06
N ILE A 57 -10.39 4.51 14.81
CA ILE A 57 -9.58 5.31 13.88
C ILE A 57 -10.42 6.46 13.35
N THR A 58 -9.80 7.48 12.76
CA THR A 58 -10.54 8.49 12.01
C THR A 58 -10.95 7.96 10.64
N GLN A 59 -12.02 8.53 10.06
CA GLN A 59 -12.41 8.29 8.67
C GLN A 59 -11.29 8.72 7.73
N ASP A 60 -10.59 9.82 8.05
CA ASP A 60 -9.45 10.30 7.28
C ASP A 60 -8.31 9.26 7.24
N ALA A 61 -8.01 8.61 8.36
CA ALA A 61 -6.98 7.55 8.40
C ALA A 61 -7.38 6.33 7.55
N LEU A 62 -8.67 5.97 7.53
CA LEU A 62 -9.17 4.91 6.64
C LEU A 62 -9.04 5.32 5.17
N CYS A 63 -9.43 6.55 4.83
CA CYS A 63 -9.34 7.08 3.46
C CYS A 63 -7.90 7.16 2.98
N GLU A 64 -6.97 7.63 3.81
CA GLU A 64 -5.54 7.70 3.50
C GLU A 64 -4.97 6.31 3.24
N TRP A 65 -5.24 5.35 4.14
CA TRP A 65 -4.82 3.97 3.94
C TRP A 65 -5.42 3.39 2.65
N TRP A 66 -6.70 3.63 2.39
CA TRP A 66 -7.39 3.13 1.21
C TRP A 66 -6.75 3.65 -0.09
N LEU A 67 -6.50 4.96 -0.17
CA LEU A 67 -5.88 5.56 -1.36
C LEU A 67 -4.48 5.00 -1.60
N ASN A 68 -3.72 4.77 -0.54
CA ASN A 68 -2.39 4.16 -0.62
C ASN A 68 -2.45 2.70 -1.05
N GLU A 69 -3.41 1.94 -0.52
CA GLU A 69 -3.65 0.54 -0.90
C GLU A 69 -4.08 0.40 -2.37
N MET A 70 -4.96 1.29 -2.85
CA MET A 70 -5.37 1.29 -4.27
C MET A 70 -4.21 1.66 -5.20
N SER A 71 -3.39 2.64 -4.80
CA SER A 71 -2.22 3.04 -5.60
C SER A 71 -1.17 1.92 -5.64
N PHE A 72 -0.98 1.21 -4.52
CA PHE A 72 -0.11 0.04 -4.48
C PHE A 72 -0.58 -1.07 -5.43
N ARG A 73 -1.89 -1.38 -5.43
CA ARG A 73 -2.46 -2.40 -6.33
C ARG A 73 -2.28 -2.04 -7.81
N LEU A 74 -2.47 -0.76 -8.16
CA LEU A 74 -2.20 -0.29 -9.53
C LEU A 74 -0.73 -0.49 -9.92
N LEU A 75 0.21 -0.23 -9.01
CA LEU A 75 1.63 -0.49 -9.24
C LEU A 75 1.93 -1.99 -9.39
N GLU A 76 1.37 -2.81 -8.50
CA GLU A 76 1.54 -4.26 -8.53
C GLU A 76 1.02 -4.85 -9.86
N ASP A 77 -0.20 -4.49 -10.24
CA ASP A 77 -0.80 -4.88 -11.52
C ASP A 77 0.07 -4.42 -12.69
N PHE A 78 0.57 -3.19 -12.66
CA PHE A 78 1.46 -2.69 -13.71
C PHE A 78 2.72 -3.53 -13.85
N PHE A 79 3.41 -3.83 -12.75
CA PHE A 79 4.65 -4.61 -12.85
C PHE A 79 4.37 -6.05 -13.32
N VAL A 80 3.37 -6.72 -12.74
CA VAL A 80 3.03 -8.10 -13.10
C VAL A 80 2.58 -8.23 -14.56
N ASN A 81 1.91 -7.20 -15.11
CA ASN A 81 1.46 -7.22 -16.51
C ASN A 81 2.57 -6.88 -17.52
N ASN A 82 3.62 -6.17 -17.10
CA ASN A 82 4.69 -5.71 -18.02
C ASN A 82 5.98 -6.53 -17.92
N PHE A 83 6.18 -7.31 -16.86
CA PHE A 83 7.41 -8.05 -16.61
C PHE A 83 7.12 -9.48 -16.14
N SER A 84 7.99 -10.42 -16.54
CA SER A 84 7.81 -11.85 -16.25
C SER A 84 8.23 -12.25 -14.82
N VAL A 85 9.24 -11.58 -14.27
CA VAL A 85 9.75 -11.84 -12.92
C VAL A 85 9.79 -10.52 -12.17
N VAL A 86 8.94 -10.40 -11.16
CA VAL A 86 8.75 -9.19 -10.35
C VAL A 86 8.73 -9.56 -8.88
N GLU A 87 9.42 -8.78 -8.05
CA GLU A 87 9.42 -8.92 -6.60
C GLU A 87 9.29 -7.56 -5.92
N CYS A 88 8.35 -7.41 -4.97
CA CYS A 88 8.29 -6.24 -4.11
C CYS A 88 9.32 -6.38 -2.98
N LEU A 89 10.43 -5.66 -3.08
CA LEU A 89 11.51 -5.69 -2.10
C LEU A 89 11.19 -4.88 -0.83
N GLU A 90 10.45 -3.79 -1.00
CA GLU A 90 10.11 -2.91 0.12
C GLU A 90 8.74 -2.28 -0.12
N ARG A 91 7.94 -2.21 0.95
CA ARG A 91 6.69 -1.48 0.99
C ARG A 91 6.60 -0.71 2.31
N ARG A 92 6.67 0.61 2.24
CA ARG A 92 6.65 1.48 3.43
C ARG A 92 5.87 2.76 3.14
N GLY A 93 4.64 2.81 3.64
CA GLY A 93 3.74 3.94 3.38
C GLY A 93 3.53 4.11 1.87
N GLU A 94 3.85 5.30 1.37
CA GLU A 94 3.73 5.69 -0.05
C GLU A 94 4.94 5.26 -0.90
N HIS A 95 5.98 4.68 -0.28
CA HIS A 95 7.19 4.26 -0.96
C HIS A 95 7.21 2.74 -1.18
N THR A 96 7.53 2.34 -2.41
CA THR A 96 7.73 0.94 -2.77
C THR A 96 9.01 0.75 -3.57
N LYS A 97 9.68 -0.37 -3.35
CA LYS A 97 10.83 -0.79 -4.15
C LYS A 97 10.54 -2.12 -4.80
N TRP A 98 10.75 -2.17 -6.11
CA TRP A 98 10.48 -3.35 -6.92
C TRP A 98 11.77 -3.83 -7.59
N ARG A 99 11.92 -5.14 -7.68
CA ARG A 99 12.92 -5.81 -8.52
C ARG A 99 12.20 -6.39 -9.72
N VAL A 100 12.83 -6.22 -10.87
CA VAL A 100 12.42 -6.81 -12.14
C VAL A 100 13.60 -7.60 -12.68
N GLU A 101 13.36 -8.85 -13.08
CA GLU A 101 14.38 -9.73 -13.66
C GLU A 101 13.93 -10.30 -15.00
N GLY A 102 14.89 -10.83 -15.77
CA GLY A 102 14.59 -11.56 -17.02
C GLY A 102 13.93 -10.73 -18.12
N THR A 103 13.94 -9.40 -18.01
CA THR A 103 13.38 -8.50 -19.02
C THR A 103 14.33 -8.34 -20.21
N THR A 104 13.75 -8.31 -21.41
CA THR A 104 14.47 -7.97 -22.65
C THR A 104 14.52 -6.46 -22.90
N LEU A 105 13.81 -5.67 -22.08
CA LEU A 105 13.79 -4.22 -22.18
C LEU A 105 15.10 -3.62 -21.67
N SER A 106 15.64 -2.67 -22.43
CA SER A 106 16.73 -1.82 -21.95
C SER A 106 16.26 -0.87 -20.85
N LEU A 107 17.20 -0.34 -20.06
CA LEU A 107 16.90 0.64 -19.01
C LEU A 107 16.13 1.86 -19.53
N GLY A 108 16.44 2.32 -20.75
CA GLY A 108 15.74 3.42 -21.40
C GLY A 108 14.29 3.08 -21.75
N GLN A 109 14.02 1.86 -22.21
CA GLN A 109 12.65 1.39 -22.49
C GLN A 109 11.83 1.21 -21.22
N ILE A 110 12.47 0.75 -20.12
CA ILE A 110 11.81 0.68 -18.82
C ILE A 110 11.46 2.08 -18.32
N PHE A 111 12.37 3.04 -18.48
CA PHE A 111 12.12 4.43 -18.13
C PHE A 111 10.95 5.01 -18.95
N GLU A 112 10.94 4.81 -20.27
CA GLU A 112 9.85 5.24 -21.14
C GLU A 112 8.50 4.62 -20.75
N LEU A 113 8.48 3.32 -20.45
CA LEU A 113 7.27 2.62 -20.02
C LEU A 113 6.72 3.18 -18.70
N LEU A 114 7.59 3.46 -17.73
CA LEU A 114 7.20 4.07 -16.46
C LEU A 114 6.74 5.52 -16.65
N GLU A 115 7.44 6.31 -17.44
CA GLU A 115 7.12 7.72 -17.65
C GLU A 115 5.77 7.86 -18.37
N THR A 116 5.51 7.03 -19.40
CA THR A 116 4.22 7.01 -20.11
C THR A 116 3.05 6.57 -19.22
N SER A 117 3.32 5.78 -18.18
CA SER A 117 2.31 5.27 -17.24
C SER A 117 2.22 6.09 -15.94
N LYS A 118 3.14 7.04 -15.71
CA LYS A 118 3.35 7.74 -14.43
C LYS A 118 2.08 8.34 -13.85
N SER A 119 1.30 9.05 -14.67
CA SER A 119 0.05 9.71 -14.25
C SER A 119 -1.03 8.70 -13.87
N HIS A 120 -1.16 7.61 -14.62
CA HIS A 120 -2.11 6.54 -14.34
C HIS A 120 -1.76 5.78 -13.06
N LEU A 121 -0.46 5.55 -12.83
CA LEU A 121 0.06 4.89 -11.64
C LEU A 121 0.14 5.79 -10.41
N ARG A 122 -0.21 7.09 -10.55
CA ARG A 122 -0.13 8.10 -9.48
C ARG A 122 1.27 8.20 -8.86
N ILE A 123 2.31 8.00 -9.67
CA ILE A 123 3.70 8.10 -9.22
C ILE A 123 4.09 9.58 -9.23
N THR A 124 4.45 10.12 -8.06
CA THR A 124 5.02 11.47 -7.96
C THR A 124 6.46 11.49 -8.49
N GLU A 125 7.29 10.57 -7.98
CA GLU A 125 8.71 10.45 -8.30
C GLU A 125 9.13 8.99 -8.32
N TYR A 126 10.10 8.64 -9.18
CA TYR A 126 10.70 7.32 -9.23
C TYR A 126 12.16 7.40 -9.66
N SER A 127 12.89 6.32 -9.39
CA SER A 127 14.22 6.09 -9.96
C SER A 127 14.28 4.66 -10.48
N VAL A 128 15.05 4.45 -11.54
CA VAL A 128 15.31 3.12 -12.10
C VAL A 128 16.82 2.93 -12.14
N THR A 129 17.30 1.85 -11.54
CA THR A 129 18.72 1.52 -11.46
C THR A 129 18.93 0.07 -11.83
N GLN A 130 20.00 -0.20 -12.57
CA GLN A 130 20.47 -1.58 -12.73
C GLN A 130 21.20 -2.02 -11.46
N ALA A 131 20.89 -3.22 -10.96
CA ALA A 131 21.62 -3.78 -9.84
C ALA A 131 23.07 -4.08 -10.25
N THR A 132 24.04 -3.62 -9.46
CA THR A 132 25.44 -4.00 -9.65
C THR A 132 25.68 -5.41 -9.12
N LEU A 133 26.79 -6.03 -9.54
CA LEU A 133 27.15 -7.36 -9.04
C LEU A 133 27.37 -7.35 -7.51
N GLU A 134 27.95 -6.27 -6.98
CA GLU A 134 28.12 -6.06 -5.55
C GLU A 134 26.77 -5.96 -4.84
N GLN A 135 25.80 -5.25 -5.41
CA GLN A 135 24.44 -5.15 -4.84
C GLN A 135 23.71 -6.50 -4.85
N ILE A 136 23.92 -7.32 -5.87
CA ILE A 136 23.42 -8.70 -5.92
C ILE A 136 24.06 -9.54 -4.82
N PHE A 137 25.38 -9.44 -4.62
CA PHE A 137 26.07 -10.15 -3.55
C PHE A 137 25.61 -9.69 -2.15
N VAL A 138 25.47 -8.39 -1.92
CA VAL A 138 24.97 -7.84 -0.65
C VAL A 138 23.54 -8.32 -0.39
N TYR A 139 22.68 -8.35 -1.41
CA TYR A 139 21.34 -8.89 -1.26
C TYR A 139 21.36 -10.37 -0.86
N PHE A 140 22.15 -11.20 -1.52
CA PHE A 140 22.28 -12.62 -1.14
C PHE A 140 22.84 -12.80 0.28
N ALA A 141 23.80 -11.99 0.69
CA ALA A 141 24.31 -12.02 2.07
C ALA A 141 23.22 -11.66 3.10
N SER A 142 22.41 -10.63 2.83
CA SER A 142 21.33 -10.20 3.74
C SER A 142 20.24 -11.26 3.92
N GLN A 143 19.96 -12.06 2.87
CA GLN A 143 19.03 -13.19 2.98
C GLN A 143 19.59 -14.31 3.87
N GLN A 144 20.90 -14.53 3.84
CA GLN A 144 21.57 -15.54 4.66
C GLN A 144 21.57 -15.17 6.15
N GLU A 145 21.75 -13.88 6.47
CA GLU A 145 21.70 -13.37 7.84
C GLU A 145 20.30 -13.49 8.45
N ALA A 146 19.25 -13.13 7.69
CA ALA A 146 17.86 -13.27 8.13
C ALA A 146 17.47 -14.73 8.44
N ILE A 147 18.03 -15.70 7.71
CA ILE A 147 17.80 -17.14 7.96
C ILE A 147 18.55 -17.62 9.22
N HIS A 148 19.68 -17.03 9.58
CA HIS A 148 20.43 -17.41 10.78
C HIS A 148 19.72 -16.95 12.06
N THR A 149 19.11 -15.77 12.07
CA THR A 149 18.42 -15.21 13.25
C THR A 149 17.09 -15.92 13.57
N LEU A 150 16.54 -16.70 12.64
CA LEU A 150 15.31 -17.49 12.83
C LEU A 150 15.58 -18.92 13.35
N LYS A 151 16.85 -19.29 13.57
CA LYS A 151 17.27 -20.63 14.04
C LYS A 151 17.83 -20.65 15.47
N GLU A 152 17.83 -19.52 16.17
CA GLU A 152 18.23 -19.39 17.59
C GLU A 152 17.04 -18.99 18.46
#